data_AF-A0A6G0XDQ1-F1
#
_entry.id   AF-A0A6G0XDQ1-F1
#
_cell.length_a   1.000
_cell.length_b   1.000
_cell.length_c   1.000
_cell.angle_alpha   90.00
_cell.angle_beta   90.00
_cell.angle_gamma   90.00
#
_symmetry.space_group_name_H-M   'P 1'
#
loop_
_entity.id
_entity.type
_entity.pdbx_description
1 polymer ?
#
loop_
_entity_poly.entity_id
_entity_poly.type
_entity_poly.pdbx_seq_one_letter_code
_entity_poly.pdbx_strand_id
1 'polypeptide(L)'
;MSPEELTFTLVLLSLYVVPATFIVLRRVFTDFKSCLTKFFILHLLVLILSFVIVWQLVHAIQTSDMVAFDPYDILGVPEYSTKKSIRKAYRALSQQLHPDKSSDPQASAKFAKLAKAYEALTDPVGIANFKKYGHPDGASFTLVDFKAMSGTTGLTLIAAVYGIMLLFGIIMALFGGDRHKPELNPEVLQRLMTGWHDKMSSFEVLSSVMTGVKQPLEEKAGGSCCGGGGSLYEMDEEMKEFLNTLEANKCISAIEHRDINRIEQEHIQRDMIALHYYMNRSKLKDVTVPCVLPGRMKDIVLQLPYLLDVFVELSIKMISKKQASSTTFLNALRLFASLAQASLVSDTAAIAAQRERLPKGTKAPRLTLSDVSLEVDGELDIYPRDWVTLRLSCTRDHVAPNTTAPKAFTAYDKMDKSYLYRKEHLWVVATEQGSSTLLGCWKIEDAADSHVVTDALGFWAPAAKGDFKVDVRVISTTYIDAEASQTVPMKIVKPTQPQTTPLFEEVDDE
;
A
#
# COMPACT_ATOMS: atom_id res chain seq x y z
N MET A 1 -9.41 42.84 0.05
CA MET A 1 -8.81 41.99 -1.00
C MET A 1 -9.44 42.39 -2.31
N SER A 2 -8.65 42.42 -3.38
CA SER A 2 -9.21 42.48 -4.73
C SER A 2 -10.07 41.23 -4.98
N PRO A 3 -11.04 41.29 -5.91
CA PRO A 3 -11.83 40.12 -6.27
C PRO A 3 -10.97 38.93 -6.71
N GLU A 4 -9.85 39.22 -7.40
CA GLU A 4 -8.85 38.24 -7.83
C GLU A 4 -8.15 37.57 -6.64
N GLU A 5 -7.76 38.34 -5.62
CA GLU A 5 -7.17 37.81 -4.37
C GLU A 5 -8.17 36.93 -3.59
N LEU A 6 -9.45 37.28 -3.60
CA LEU A 6 -10.52 36.47 -2.98
C LEU A 6 -10.68 35.13 -3.70
N THR A 7 -10.66 35.12 -5.04
CA THR A 7 -10.73 33.86 -5.81
C THR A 7 -9.47 33.02 -5.64
N PHE A 8 -8.29 33.63 -5.58
CA PHE A 8 -7.03 32.91 -5.36
C PHE A 8 -7.00 32.25 -3.98
N THR A 9 -7.40 32.98 -2.94
CA THR A 9 -7.48 32.46 -1.56
C THR A 9 -8.54 31.37 -1.41
N LEU A 10 -9.67 31.48 -2.10
CA LEU A 10 -10.69 30.43 -2.15
C LEU A 10 -10.13 29.13 -2.77
N VAL A 11 -9.41 29.24 -3.90
CA VAL A 11 -8.79 28.09 -4.55
C VAL A 11 -7.74 27.45 -3.64
N LEU A 12 -6.84 28.24 -3.05
CA LEU A 12 -5.82 27.74 -2.14
C LEU A 12 -6.42 27.03 -0.91
N LEU A 13 -7.49 27.59 -0.34
CA LEU A 13 -8.19 26.99 0.80
C LEU A 13 -8.93 25.70 0.39
N SER A 14 -9.49 25.65 -0.82
CA SER A 14 -10.17 24.46 -1.34
C SER A 14 -9.23 23.26 -1.53
N LEU A 15 -7.94 23.51 -1.85
CA LEU A 15 -6.90 22.48 -1.93
C LEU A 15 -6.64 21.79 -0.58
N TYR A 16 -6.94 22.46 0.54
CA TYR A 16 -6.87 21.86 1.87
C TYR A 16 -8.21 21.22 2.29
N VAL A 17 -9.31 21.96 2.15
CA VAL A 17 -10.64 21.55 2.65
C VAL A 17 -11.11 20.26 1.99
N VAL A 18 -10.92 20.11 0.67
CA VAL A 18 -11.43 18.93 -0.05
C VAL A 18 -10.70 17.64 0.39
N PRO A 19 -9.36 17.54 0.36
CA PRO A 19 -8.68 16.35 0.88
C PRO A 19 -8.91 16.10 2.38
N ALA A 20 -8.98 17.16 3.20
CA ALA A 20 -9.21 17.03 4.63
C ALA A 20 -10.60 16.47 4.96
N THR A 21 -11.65 16.86 4.21
CA THR A 21 -13.00 16.25 4.35
C THR A 21 -12.99 14.77 4.08
N PHE A 22 -12.24 14.35 3.06
CA PHE A 22 -12.13 12.96 2.66
C PHE A 22 -11.50 12.10 3.75
N ILE A 23 -10.41 12.57 4.35
CA ILE A 23 -9.72 11.88 5.46
C ILE A 23 -10.64 11.75 6.68
N VAL A 24 -11.39 12.81 7.01
CA VAL A 24 -12.34 12.81 8.13
C VAL A 24 -13.48 11.85 7.88
N LEU A 25 -14.13 11.90 6.71
CA LEU A 25 -15.21 11.00 6.33
C LEU A 25 -14.77 9.54 6.36
N ARG A 26 -13.65 9.20 5.71
CA ARG A 26 -13.10 7.84 5.73
C ARG A 26 -12.93 7.35 7.16
N ARG A 27 -12.29 8.15 8.02
CA ARG A 27 -12.01 7.75 9.40
C ARG A 27 -13.25 7.60 10.26
N VAL A 28 -14.29 8.41 10.04
CA VAL A 28 -15.59 8.26 10.70
C VAL A 28 -16.28 6.95 10.32
N PHE A 29 -16.21 6.56 9.04
CA PHE A 29 -16.84 5.32 8.56
C PHE A 29 -16.03 4.05 8.84
N THR A 30 -14.69 4.14 8.92
CA THR A 30 -13.85 2.96 9.19
C THR A 30 -13.64 2.72 10.67
N ASP A 31 -13.37 3.77 11.46
CA ASP A 31 -12.90 3.64 12.85
C ASP A 31 -13.49 4.69 13.80
N PHE A 32 -14.78 4.54 14.12
CA PHE A 32 -15.51 5.48 14.98
C PHE A 32 -14.83 5.78 16.33
N LYS A 33 -14.13 4.80 16.92
CA LYS A 33 -13.38 4.98 18.18
C LYS A 33 -12.17 5.91 18.04
N SER A 34 -11.55 5.95 16.86
CA SER A 34 -10.39 6.80 16.58
C SER A 34 -10.77 8.28 16.44
N CYS A 35 -12.05 8.57 16.22
CA CYS A 35 -12.61 9.93 16.14
C CYS A 35 -12.64 10.69 17.48
N LEU A 36 -12.42 10.01 18.61
CA LEU A 36 -12.33 10.64 19.93
C LEU A 36 -10.90 11.07 20.31
N THR A 37 -9.92 10.89 19.42
CA THR A 37 -8.55 11.34 19.70
C THR A 37 -8.44 12.87 19.64
N LYS A 38 -7.64 13.46 20.55
CA LYS A 38 -7.46 14.92 20.65
C LYS A 38 -7.01 15.56 19.32
N PHE A 39 -6.15 14.86 18.58
CA PHE A 39 -5.69 15.30 17.26
C PHE A 39 -6.80 15.30 16.21
N PHE A 40 -7.69 14.31 16.24
CA PHE A 40 -8.83 14.27 15.32
C PHE A 40 -9.84 15.37 15.63
N ILE A 41 -10.13 15.63 16.90
CA ILE A 41 -11.02 16.72 17.31
C ILE A 41 -10.44 18.07 16.86
N LEU A 42 -9.14 18.29 17.04
CA LEU A 42 -8.47 19.50 16.54
C LEU A 42 -8.58 19.62 15.01
N HIS A 43 -8.30 18.55 14.27
CA HIS A 43 -8.42 18.53 12.82
C HIS A 43 -9.86 18.80 12.35
N LEU A 44 -10.86 18.24 13.04
CA LEU A 44 -12.27 18.48 12.77
C LEU A 44 -12.66 19.95 13.02
N LEU A 45 -12.17 20.56 14.10
CA LEU A 45 -12.40 21.98 14.38
C LEU A 45 -11.75 22.89 13.34
N VAL A 46 -10.52 22.60 12.93
CA VAL A 46 -9.83 23.34 11.85
C VAL A 46 -10.59 23.19 10.53
N LEU A 47 -11.11 22.00 10.24
CA LEU A 47 -11.91 21.77 9.04
C LEU A 47 -13.22 22.57 9.06
N ILE A 48 -13.95 22.56 10.17
CA ILE A 48 -15.18 23.35 10.34
C ILE A 48 -14.88 24.84 10.19
N LEU A 49 -13.82 25.35 10.82
CA LEU A 49 -13.39 26.74 10.67
C LEU A 49 -13.05 27.06 9.21
N SER A 50 -12.36 26.16 8.52
CA SER A 50 -12.03 26.33 7.10
C SER A 50 -13.27 26.39 6.22
N PHE A 51 -14.31 25.59 6.51
CA PHE A 51 -15.60 25.70 5.83
C PHE A 51 -16.32 27.01 6.07
N VAL A 52 -16.26 27.55 7.29
CA VAL A 52 -16.82 28.87 7.61
C VAL A 52 -16.10 29.96 6.81
N ILE A 53 -14.77 29.89 6.70
CA ILE A 53 -13.98 30.83 5.91
C ILE A 53 -14.29 30.70 4.42
N VAL A 54 -14.42 29.48 3.88
CA VAL A 54 -14.85 29.25 2.49
C VAL A 54 -16.23 29.88 2.24
N TRP A 55 -17.18 29.66 3.14
CA TRP A 55 -18.53 30.23 3.02
C TRP A 55 -18.50 31.77 3.03
N GLN A 56 -17.72 32.38 3.92
CA GLN A 56 -17.52 33.83 3.96
C GLN A 56 -16.87 34.36 2.68
N LEU A 57 -15.85 33.66 2.15
CA LEU A 57 -15.18 34.04 0.89
C LEU A 57 -16.12 33.95 -0.30
N VAL A 58 -16.93 32.88 -0.40
CA VAL A 58 -17.93 32.74 -1.47
C VAL A 58 -18.96 33.87 -1.39
N HIS A 59 -19.45 34.20 -0.20
CA HIS A 59 -20.37 35.31 -0.01
C HIS A 59 -19.74 36.66 -0.37
N ALA A 60 -18.47 36.87 0.00
CA ALA A 60 -17.71 38.07 -0.35
C ALA A 60 -17.47 38.19 -1.87
N ILE A 61 -17.24 37.08 -2.57
CA ILE A 61 -17.08 37.07 -4.03
C ILE A 61 -18.42 37.38 -4.72
N GLN A 62 -19.52 36.80 -4.24
CA GLN A 62 -20.87 37.05 -4.78
C GLN A 62 -21.34 38.49 -4.60
N THR A 63 -20.87 39.16 -3.54
CA THR A 63 -21.19 40.56 -3.25
C THR A 63 -20.16 41.54 -3.81
N SER A 64 -19.02 41.05 -4.29
CA SER A 64 -18.02 41.86 -4.99
C SER A 64 -18.41 42.03 -6.46
N ASP A 65 -18.48 43.27 -6.93
CA ASP A 65 -18.65 43.60 -8.34
C ASP A 65 -17.38 43.18 -9.12
N MET A 66 -17.30 41.91 -9.50
CA MET A 66 -16.38 41.37 -10.50
C MET A 66 -16.78 41.90 -11.88
N VAL A 67 -16.69 43.21 -12.09
CA VAL A 67 -16.89 43.80 -13.42
C VAL A 67 -15.66 43.44 -14.23
N ALA A 68 -15.82 42.53 -15.19
CA ALA A 68 -14.82 42.30 -16.23
C ALA A 68 -14.38 43.67 -16.79
N PHE A 69 -13.08 43.92 -16.88
CA PHE A 69 -12.56 45.21 -17.35
C PHE A 69 -12.98 45.45 -18.81
N ASP A 70 -14.10 46.17 -18.99
CA ASP A 70 -14.55 46.63 -20.29
C ASP A 70 -14.27 48.14 -20.41
N PRO A 71 -13.27 48.53 -21.21
CA PRO A 71 -12.89 49.93 -21.35
C PRO A 71 -14.00 50.77 -22.01
N TYR A 72 -14.92 50.18 -22.79
CA TYR A 72 -16.04 50.91 -23.41
C TYR A 72 -17.11 51.25 -22.38
N ASP A 73 -17.45 50.30 -21.51
CA ASP A 73 -18.39 50.53 -20.40
C ASP A 73 -17.83 51.50 -19.36
N ILE A 74 -16.54 51.39 -19.02
CA ILE A 74 -15.87 52.31 -18.07
C ILE A 74 -15.88 53.75 -18.59
N LEU A 75 -15.72 53.95 -19.90
CA LEU A 75 -15.77 55.26 -20.54
C LEU A 75 -17.19 55.71 -20.91
N GLY A 76 -18.19 54.83 -20.82
CA GLY A 76 -19.57 55.10 -21.21
C GLY A 76 -19.75 55.38 -22.70
N VAL A 77 -18.95 54.73 -23.56
CA VAL A 77 -18.93 54.94 -25.01
C VAL A 77 -19.18 53.63 -25.76
N PRO A 78 -19.92 53.64 -26.89
CA PRO A 78 -20.15 52.42 -27.66
C PRO A 78 -18.86 51.88 -28.29
N GLU A 79 -18.78 50.57 -28.51
CA GLU A 79 -17.60 49.88 -29.08
C GLU A 79 -17.09 50.46 -30.41
N TYR A 80 -17.98 51.01 -31.22
CA TYR A 80 -17.67 51.65 -32.52
C TYR A 80 -17.27 53.13 -32.39
N SER A 81 -16.93 53.59 -31.19
CA SER A 81 -16.56 54.98 -30.92
C SER A 81 -15.23 55.38 -31.56
N THR A 82 -15.21 56.55 -32.19
CA THR A 82 -13.97 57.13 -32.72
C THR A 82 -13.03 57.59 -31.60
N LYS A 83 -11.71 57.64 -31.86
CA LYS A 83 -10.72 58.17 -30.90
C LYS A 83 -11.06 59.58 -30.37
N LYS A 84 -11.78 60.38 -31.16
CA LYS A 84 -12.23 61.72 -30.76
C LYS A 84 -13.35 61.67 -29.71
N SER A 85 -14.30 60.74 -29.80
CA SER A 85 -15.35 60.56 -28.79
C SER A 85 -14.80 59.97 -27.50
N ILE A 86 -13.88 59.00 -27.60
CA ILE A 86 -13.17 58.40 -26.46
C ILE A 86 -12.41 59.48 -25.65
N ARG A 87 -11.65 60.35 -26.33
CA ARG A 87 -10.96 61.49 -25.68
C ARG A 87 -11.91 62.47 -25.01
N LYS A 88 -13.09 62.71 -25.61
CA LYS A 88 -14.10 63.62 -25.06
C LYS A 88 -14.72 63.04 -23.79
N ALA A 89 -15.08 61.76 -23.81
CA ALA A 89 -15.65 61.05 -22.67
C ALA A 89 -14.65 60.97 -21.51
N TYR A 90 -13.39 60.60 -21.79
CA TYR A 90 -12.32 60.60 -20.79
C TYR A 90 -12.17 61.97 -20.11
N ARG A 91 -12.06 63.06 -20.88
CA ARG A 91 -11.92 64.42 -20.30
C ARG A 91 -13.10 64.81 -19.39
N ALA A 92 -14.33 64.44 -19.76
CA ALA A 92 -15.51 64.73 -18.95
C ALA A 92 -15.48 63.94 -17.62
N LEU A 93 -15.20 62.64 -17.69
CA LEU A 93 -15.14 61.75 -16.52
C LEU A 93 -13.93 62.04 -15.62
N SER A 94 -12.77 62.38 -16.19
CA SER A 94 -11.56 62.72 -15.44
C SER A 94 -11.74 63.97 -14.58
N GLN A 95 -12.57 64.93 -15.01
CA GLN A 95 -12.87 66.12 -14.20
C GLN A 95 -13.79 65.80 -13.02
N GLN A 96 -14.68 64.82 -13.17
CA GLN A 96 -15.62 64.38 -12.14
C GLN A 96 -14.96 63.44 -11.11
N LEU A 97 -14.05 62.58 -11.57
CA LEU A 97 -13.37 61.56 -10.77
C LEU A 97 -11.97 61.99 -10.30
N HIS A 98 -11.60 63.26 -10.48
CA HIS A 98 -10.27 63.74 -10.04
C HIS A 98 -10.15 63.63 -8.51
N PRO A 99 -9.05 63.06 -7.96
CA PRO A 99 -8.88 62.87 -6.53
C PRO A 99 -8.96 64.18 -5.73
N ASP A 100 -8.53 65.30 -6.32
CA ASP A 100 -8.60 66.61 -5.67
C ASP A 100 -9.97 67.31 -5.75
N LYS A 101 -10.90 66.84 -6.61
CA LYS A 101 -12.20 67.48 -6.85
C LYS A 101 -13.40 66.66 -6.39
N SER A 102 -13.22 65.35 -6.25
CA SER A 102 -14.27 64.43 -5.82
C SER A 102 -14.22 64.20 -4.31
N SER A 103 -15.37 64.18 -3.66
CA SER A 103 -15.51 63.81 -2.24
C SER A 103 -15.59 62.31 -1.99
N ASP A 104 -15.47 61.48 -3.05
CA ASP A 104 -15.57 60.02 -2.94
C ASP A 104 -14.25 59.43 -2.42
N PRO A 105 -14.26 58.64 -1.32
CA PRO A 105 -13.08 57.94 -0.82
C PRO A 105 -12.43 57.00 -1.84
N GLN A 106 -13.17 56.58 -2.86
CA GLN A 106 -12.68 55.72 -3.95
C GLN A 106 -12.29 56.48 -5.23
N ALA A 107 -12.28 57.83 -5.22
CA ALA A 107 -11.99 58.64 -6.40
C ALA A 107 -10.64 58.29 -7.05
N SER A 108 -9.59 58.08 -6.25
CA SER A 108 -8.26 57.66 -6.74
C SER A 108 -8.29 56.31 -7.48
N ALA A 109 -8.98 55.31 -6.91
CA ALA A 109 -9.11 54.00 -7.54
C ALA A 109 -9.96 54.05 -8.82
N LYS A 110 -11.04 54.83 -8.84
CA LYS A 110 -11.90 55.04 -10.02
C LYS A 110 -11.17 55.80 -11.12
N PHE A 111 -10.37 56.80 -10.76
CA PHE A 111 -9.53 57.54 -11.69
C PHE A 111 -8.45 56.67 -12.32
N ALA A 112 -7.79 55.82 -11.54
CA ALA A 112 -6.81 54.86 -12.05
C ALA A 112 -7.44 53.87 -13.05
N LYS A 113 -8.65 53.36 -12.76
CA LYS A 113 -9.41 52.51 -13.71
C LYS A 113 -9.78 53.27 -14.99
N LEU A 114 -10.23 54.53 -14.86
CA LEU A 114 -10.57 55.38 -16.01
C LEU A 114 -9.35 55.67 -16.90
N ALA A 115 -8.18 55.94 -16.29
CA ALA A 115 -6.93 56.16 -17.02
C ALA A 115 -6.50 54.91 -17.79
N LYS A 116 -6.56 53.73 -17.15
CA LYS A 116 -6.29 52.44 -17.81
C LYS A 116 -7.26 52.14 -18.95
N ALA A 117 -8.55 52.46 -18.81
CA ALA A 117 -9.54 52.26 -19.88
C ALA A 117 -9.26 53.16 -21.09
N TYR A 118 -8.85 54.40 -20.86
CA TYR A 118 -8.43 55.32 -21.91
C TYR A 118 -7.17 54.84 -22.64
N GLU A 119 -6.17 54.35 -21.89
CA GLU A 119 -4.94 53.78 -22.45
C GLU A 119 -5.24 52.55 -23.33
N ALA A 120 -6.09 51.64 -22.85
CA ALA A 120 -6.52 50.43 -23.58
C ALA A 120 -7.12 50.72 -24.96
N LEU A 121 -7.77 51.88 -25.15
CA LEU A 121 -8.43 52.26 -26.40
C LEU A 121 -7.67 53.28 -27.24
N THR A 122 -6.59 53.86 -26.72
CA THR A 122 -5.86 54.92 -27.43
C THR A 122 -4.42 54.57 -27.77
N ASP A 123 -3.75 53.79 -26.92
CA ASP A 123 -2.37 53.36 -27.14
C ASP A 123 -2.32 52.15 -28.09
N PRO A 124 -1.50 52.16 -29.17
CA PRO A 124 -1.41 51.04 -30.09
C PRO A 124 -1.03 49.71 -29.43
N VAL A 125 -0.20 49.71 -28.38
CA VAL A 125 0.18 48.50 -27.65
C VAL A 125 -0.99 48.04 -26.77
N GLY A 126 -1.61 48.96 -26.03
CA GLY A 126 -2.83 48.71 -25.24
C GLY A 126 -3.99 48.15 -26.07
N ILE A 127 -4.23 48.67 -27.28
CA ILE A 127 -5.28 48.19 -28.20
C ILE A 127 -4.96 46.77 -28.70
N ALA A 128 -3.70 46.51 -29.07
CA ALA A 128 -3.28 45.19 -29.53
C ALA A 128 -3.40 44.14 -28.40
N ASN A 129 -2.99 44.53 -27.19
CA ASN A 129 -3.11 43.69 -25.99
C ASN A 129 -4.56 43.44 -25.61
N PHE A 130 -5.41 44.46 -25.62
CA PHE A 130 -6.84 44.31 -25.33
C PHE A 130 -7.54 43.40 -26.36
N LYS A 131 -7.22 43.54 -27.65
CA LYS A 131 -7.77 42.65 -28.69
C LYS A 131 -7.30 41.20 -28.58
N LYS A 132 -6.08 40.98 -28.08
CA LYS A 132 -5.46 39.64 -28.02
C LYS A 132 -5.68 38.93 -26.69
N TYR A 133 -5.72 39.67 -25.58
CA TYR A 133 -5.74 39.16 -24.21
C TYR A 133 -6.93 39.69 -23.38
N GLY A 134 -7.72 40.63 -23.89
CA GLY A 134 -8.85 41.21 -23.17
C GLY A 134 -8.46 42.18 -22.04
N HIS A 135 -7.19 42.57 -21.93
CA HIS A 135 -6.67 43.50 -20.93
C HIS A 135 -5.54 44.38 -21.51
N PRO A 136 -5.40 45.67 -21.15
CA PRO A 136 -4.37 46.57 -21.69
C PRO A 136 -2.92 46.17 -21.36
N ASP A 137 -2.70 45.59 -20.18
CA ASP A 137 -1.36 45.26 -19.65
C ASP A 137 -0.68 44.02 -20.31
N GLY A 138 -1.34 43.37 -21.29
CA GLY A 138 -0.77 42.25 -22.06
C GLY A 138 -1.11 40.86 -21.51
N ALA A 139 -0.31 39.85 -21.88
CA ALA A 139 -0.49 38.47 -21.39
C ALA A 139 -0.19 38.40 -19.89
N SER A 140 -1.21 38.59 -19.06
CA SER A 140 -1.14 38.22 -17.65
C SER A 140 -0.94 36.70 -17.58
N PHE A 141 0.25 36.26 -17.17
CA PHE A 141 0.51 34.85 -16.90
C PHE A 141 -0.23 34.48 -15.61
N THR A 142 -1.51 34.16 -15.74
CA THR A 142 -2.24 33.39 -14.77
C THR A 142 -2.18 31.94 -15.25
N LEU A 143 -1.59 31.05 -14.44
CA LEU A 143 -1.47 29.60 -14.70
C LEU A 143 -2.81 28.91 -15.02
N VAL A 144 -3.91 29.63 -14.85
CA VAL A 144 -5.27 29.27 -15.22
C VAL A 144 -5.91 30.53 -15.81
N ASP A 145 -6.55 30.45 -16.99
CA ASP A 145 -7.29 31.56 -17.58
C ASP A 145 -8.56 31.82 -16.73
N PHE A 146 -8.42 32.68 -15.72
CA PHE A 146 -9.48 32.97 -14.75
C PHE A 146 -10.72 33.58 -15.41
N LYS A 147 -10.65 34.14 -16.62
CA LYS A 147 -11.81 34.65 -17.36
C LYS A 147 -12.71 33.52 -17.88
N ALA A 148 -12.14 32.36 -18.21
CA ALA A 148 -12.91 31.15 -18.53
C ALA A 148 -13.57 30.53 -17.28
N MET A 149 -13.11 30.91 -16.08
CA MET A 149 -13.68 30.50 -14.79
C MET A 149 -14.46 31.61 -14.07
N SER A 150 -14.43 32.85 -14.53
CA SER A 150 -15.12 33.99 -13.91
C SER A 150 -16.56 34.04 -14.41
N GLY A 151 -17.48 33.60 -13.56
CA GLY A 151 -18.91 33.54 -13.85
C GLY A 151 -19.57 32.35 -13.15
N THR A 152 -20.90 32.30 -13.17
CA THR A 152 -21.68 31.19 -12.60
C THR A 152 -21.31 29.85 -13.23
N THR A 153 -21.00 29.84 -14.53
CA THR A 153 -20.58 28.66 -15.30
C THR A 153 -19.22 28.10 -14.86
N GLY A 154 -18.23 28.97 -14.64
CA GLY A 154 -16.91 28.59 -14.15
C GLY A 154 -16.96 28.00 -12.74
N LEU A 155 -17.75 28.63 -11.85
CA LEU A 155 -17.98 28.12 -10.50
C LEU A 155 -18.65 26.74 -10.51
N THR A 156 -19.63 26.52 -11.40
CA THR A 156 -20.29 25.20 -11.54
C THR A 156 -19.36 24.12 -12.08
N LEU A 157 -18.46 24.46 -13.00
CA LEU A 157 -17.50 23.50 -13.55
C LEU A 157 -16.47 23.08 -12.50
N ILE A 158 -15.94 24.05 -11.76
CA ILE A 158 -15.04 23.80 -10.63
C ILE A 158 -15.75 22.93 -9.60
N ALA A 159 -16.95 23.33 -9.15
CA ALA A 159 -17.73 22.55 -8.19
C ALA A 159 -18.04 21.12 -8.68
N ALA A 160 -18.31 20.93 -9.97
CA ALA A 160 -18.54 19.61 -10.56
C ALA A 160 -17.28 18.75 -10.56
N VAL A 161 -16.13 19.29 -10.97
CA VAL A 161 -14.85 18.56 -10.99
C VAL A 161 -14.43 18.16 -9.57
N TYR A 162 -14.48 19.10 -8.62
CA TYR A 162 -14.17 18.81 -7.21
C TYR A 162 -15.19 17.86 -6.59
N GLY A 163 -16.47 17.98 -6.94
CA GLY A 163 -17.53 17.07 -6.51
C GLY A 163 -17.34 15.64 -7.03
N ILE A 164 -16.94 15.48 -8.30
CA ILE A 164 -16.62 14.18 -8.90
C ILE A 164 -15.37 13.58 -8.26
N MET A 165 -14.31 14.37 -8.04
CA MET A 165 -13.11 13.91 -7.34
C MET A 165 -13.41 13.50 -5.89
N LEU A 166 -14.27 14.24 -5.19
CA LEU A 166 -14.72 13.92 -3.84
C LEU A 166 -15.55 12.62 -3.83
N LEU A 167 -16.48 12.46 -4.77
CA LEU A 167 -17.30 11.25 -4.89
C LEU A 167 -16.44 10.03 -5.22
N PHE A 168 -15.50 10.16 -6.16
CA PHE A 168 -14.54 9.13 -6.51
C PHE A 168 -13.65 8.77 -5.30
N GLY A 169 -13.19 9.78 -4.56
CA GLY A 169 -12.50 9.60 -3.30
C GLY A 169 -13.32 8.77 -2.32
N ILE A 170 -14.56 9.20 -2.01
CA ILE A 170 -15.47 8.50 -1.07
C ILE A 170 -15.69 7.05 -1.48
N ILE A 171 -15.92 6.79 -2.77
CA ILE A 171 -16.04 5.42 -3.31
C ILE A 171 -14.74 4.64 -3.06
N MET A 172 -13.58 5.21 -3.36
CA MET A 172 -12.29 4.57 -3.08
C MET A 172 -12.01 4.37 -1.57
N ALA A 173 -12.49 5.24 -0.67
CA ALA A 173 -12.38 5.02 0.78
C ALA A 173 -13.30 3.90 1.29
N LEU A 174 -14.54 3.87 0.79
CA LEU A 174 -15.54 2.89 1.22
C LEU A 174 -15.27 1.50 0.63
N PHE A 175 -14.69 1.44 -0.58
CA PHE A 175 -14.49 0.19 -1.31
C PHE A 175 -13.01 -0.20 -1.53
N GLY A 176 -12.05 0.70 -1.32
CA GLY A 176 -10.63 0.50 -1.66
C GLY A 176 -9.72 0.08 -0.51
N GLY A 177 -10.25 -0.52 0.55
CA GLY A 177 -9.46 -1.17 1.60
C GLY A 177 -9.52 -2.69 1.47
N ASP A 178 -8.37 -3.36 1.59
CA ASP A 178 -8.34 -4.82 1.73
C ASP A 178 -9.09 -5.21 3.01
N ARG A 179 -10.28 -5.81 2.83
CA ARG A 179 -11.21 -6.15 3.91
C ARG A 179 -10.64 -7.17 4.92
N HIS A 180 -9.53 -7.82 4.57
CA HIS A 180 -8.95 -8.93 5.32
C HIS A 180 -7.58 -8.59 5.90
N LYS A 181 -7.08 -7.36 5.72
CA LYS A 181 -5.85 -6.92 6.37
C LYS A 181 -6.16 -6.46 7.80
N PRO A 182 -5.66 -7.15 8.85
CA PRO A 182 -5.78 -6.67 10.21
C PRO A 182 -4.98 -5.39 10.42
N GLU A 183 -5.48 -4.50 11.28
CA GLU A 183 -4.74 -3.31 11.70
C GLU A 183 -3.51 -3.71 12.53
N LEU A 184 -2.33 -3.33 12.04
CA LEU A 184 -1.07 -3.58 12.74
C LEU A 184 -0.84 -2.50 13.80
N ASN A 185 -1.26 -2.80 15.02
CA ASN A 185 -0.89 -2.00 16.19
C ASN A 185 0.49 -2.45 16.73
N PRO A 186 1.28 -1.55 17.31
CA PRO A 186 2.57 -1.92 17.90
C PRO A 186 2.42 -3.00 18.99
N GLU A 187 1.28 -3.05 19.68
CA GLU A 187 0.95 -4.11 20.63
C GLU A 187 0.82 -5.49 19.96
N VAL A 188 0.16 -5.57 18.79
CA VAL A 188 0.03 -6.81 18.02
C VAL A 188 1.41 -7.28 17.56
N LEU A 189 2.22 -6.34 17.07
CA LEU A 189 3.59 -6.61 16.66
C LEU A 189 4.43 -7.17 17.82
N GLN A 190 4.26 -6.59 19.00
CA GLN A 190 4.94 -7.06 20.21
C GLN A 190 4.50 -8.48 20.57
N ARG A 191 3.19 -8.77 20.57
CA ARG A 191 2.64 -10.11 20.85
C ARG A 191 3.12 -11.17 19.87
N LEU A 192 3.17 -10.85 18.58
CA LEU A 192 3.71 -11.75 17.55
C LEU A 192 5.17 -12.15 17.85
N MET A 193 5.93 -11.26 18.48
CA MET A 193 7.36 -11.43 18.71
C MET A 193 7.74 -11.81 20.15
N THR A 194 6.83 -11.76 21.14
CA THR A 194 7.14 -12.06 22.54
C THR A 194 7.60 -13.51 22.76
N GLY A 195 7.13 -14.43 21.92
CA GLY A 195 7.51 -15.85 21.94
C GLY A 195 8.59 -16.23 20.92
N TRP A 196 9.17 -15.27 20.20
CA TRP A 196 10.09 -15.59 19.11
C TRP A 196 11.43 -16.13 19.64
N HIS A 197 11.84 -17.29 19.15
CA HIS A 197 13.15 -17.88 19.42
C HIS A 197 13.75 -18.57 18.18
N ASP A 198 15.00 -19.01 18.32
CA ASP A 198 15.66 -19.78 17.27
C ASP A 198 15.06 -21.19 17.17
N LYS A 199 15.01 -21.76 15.96
CA LYS A 199 14.50 -23.11 15.67
C LYS A 199 13.05 -23.37 16.12
N MET A 200 12.17 -22.41 15.96
CA MET A 200 10.74 -22.61 16.22
C MET A 200 10.16 -23.66 15.27
N SER A 201 9.28 -24.50 15.81
CA SER A 201 8.48 -25.43 15.02
C SER A 201 7.40 -24.71 14.21
N SER A 202 6.90 -25.35 13.15
CA SER A 202 5.77 -24.83 12.36
C SER A 202 4.53 -24.58 13.22
N PHE A 203 4.31 -25.40 14.27
CA PHE A 203 3.22 -25.22 15.22
C PHE A 203 3.43 -23.99 16.11
N GLU A 204 4.63 -23.79 16.64
CA GLU A 204 4.96 -22.61 17.46
C GLU A 204 4.84 -21.31 16.67
N VAL A 205 5.32 -21.30 15.42
CA VAL A 205 5.14 -20.16 14.51
C VAL A 205 3.66 -19.88 14.29
N LEU A 206 2.87 -20.91 13.97
CA LEU A 206 1.44 -20.77 13.75
C LEU A 206 0.71 -20.24 15.00
N SER A 207 1.02 -20.78 16.18
CA SER A 207 0.47 -20.32 17.45
C SER A 207 0.84 -18.85 17.72
N SER A 208 2.07 -18.45 17.41
CA SER A 208 2.51 -17.05 17.57
C SER A 208 1.75 -16.13 16.63
N VAL A 209 1.61 -16.51 15.35
CA VAL A 209 0.89 -15.74 14.33
C VAL A 209 -0.60 -15.62 14.66
N MET A 210 -1.21 -16.67 15.23
CA MET A 210 -2.62 -16.69 15.62
C MET A 210 -2.95 -15.61 16.67
N THR A 211 -2.00 -15.22 17.52
CA THR A 211 -2.18 -14.12 18.51
C THR A 211 -2.51 -12.77 17.86
N GLY A 212 -2.12 -12.58 16.59
CA GLY A 212 -2.34 -11.34 15.85
C GLY A 212 -3.66 -11.29 15.07
N VAL A 213 -4.43 -12.37 15.04
CA VAL A 213 -5.71 -12.41 14.33
C VAL A 213 -6.70 -11.46 15.01
N LYS A 214 -7.29 -10.55 14.23
CA LYS A 214 -8.27 -9.59 14.75
C LYS A 214 -9.48 -10.37 15.26
N GLN A 215 -9.74 -10.23 16.55
CA GLN A 215 -10.98 -10.69 17.14
C GLN A 215 -12.10 -9.78 16.61
N PRO A 216 -13.16 -10.30 15.95
CA PRO A 216 -14.36 -9.52 15.74
C PRO A 216 -14.86 -9.14 17.13
N LEU A 217 -15.28 -7.90 17.29
CA LEU A 217 -15.74 -7.34 18.56
C LEU A 217 -16.99 -8.04 19.15
N GLU A 218 -17.38 -9.21 18.66
CA GLU A 218 -18.62 -9.96 18.91
C GLU A 218 -18.38 -11.42 19.37
N GLU A 219 -17.45 -11.60 20.32
CA GLU A 219 -17.81 -12.33 21.54
C GLU A 219 -18.76 -11.50 22.45
N LYS A 220 -18.99 -10.21 22.12
CA LYS A 220 -19.75 -9.25 22.94
C LYS A 220 -21.27 -9.20 22.76
N ALA A 221 -21.91 -10.10 22.03
CA ALA A 221 -23.36 -10.23 22.12
C ALA A 221 -23.72 -11.70 22.02
N GLY A 222 -24.44 -12.22 23.02
CA GLY A 222 -24.90 -13.61 23.06
C GLY A 222 -25.54 -14.05 21.74
N GLY A 223 -25.46 -15.36 21.51
CA GLY A 223 -25.80 -16.04 20.28
C GLY A 223 -26.99 -15.48 19.51
N SER A 224 -26.84 -15.38 18.19
CA SER A 224 -27.97 -15.40 17.26
C SER A 224 -27.95 -16.60 16.32
N CYS A 225 -26.89 -17.41 16.30
CA CYS A 225 -26.84 -18.61 15.46
C CYS A 225 -27.67 -19.77 16.04
N CYS A 226 -27.81 -19.82 17.37
CA CYS A 226 -28.74 -20.69 18.08
C CYS A 226 -29.55 -19.79 19.02
N GLY A 227 -30.88 -19.87 18.98
CA GLY A 227 -31.80 -19.02 19.77
C GLY A 227 -31.76 -19.23 21.29
N GLY A 228 -30.57 -19.23 21.88
CA GLY A 228 -30.34 -19.37 23.32
C GLY A 228 -29.08 -18.60 23.69
N GLY A 229 -29.17 -17.77 24.72
CA GLY A 229 -28.04 -17.07 25.32
C GLY A 229 -27.10 -18.04 26.02
N GLY A 230 -26.37 -18.83 25.25
CA GLY A 230 -25.30 -19.66 25.77
C GLY A 230 -24.16 -18.77 26.29
N SER A 231 -23.66 -19.11 27.47
CA SER A 231 -22.53 -18.42 28.10
C SER A 231 -21.24 -18.71 27.32
N LEU A 232 -20.26 -17.80 27.37
CA LEU A 232 -18.94 -18.00 26.76
C LEU A 232 -18.30 -19.33 27.17
N TYR A 233 -18.50 -19.72 28.43
CA TYR A 233 -18.05 -20.99 28.99
C TYR A 233 -18.63 -22.23 28.30
N GLU A 234 -19.90 -22.19 27.87
CA GLU A 234 -20.54 -23.33 27.19
C GLU A 234 -19.91 -23.55 25.82
N MET A 235 -19.55 -22.46 25.13
CA MET A 235 -18.84 -22.52 23.86
C MET A 235 -17.43 -23.12 24.02
N ASP A 236 -16.71 -22.77 25.10
CA ASP A 236 -15.38 -23.31 25.34
C ASP A 236 -15.40 -24.82 25.64
N GLU A 237 -16.40 -25.29 26.39
CA GLU A 237 -16.57 -26.73 26.64
C GLU A 237 -16.99 -27.49 25.36
N GLU A 238 -17.93 -26.96 24.57
CA GLU A 238 -18.26 -27.52 23.24
C GLU A 238 -17.02 -27.63 22.34
N MET A 239 -16.13 -26.64 22.40
CA MET A 239 -14.90 -26.61 21.62
C MET A 239 -13.87 -27.64 22.09
N LYS A 240 -13.74 -27.87 23.40
CA LYS A 240 -12.89 -28.95 23.95
C LYS A 240 -13.43 -30.33 23.60
N GLU A 241 -14.75 -30.53 23.64
CA GLU A 241 -15.39 -31.78 23.21
C GLU A 241 -15.16 -32.01 21.71
N PHE A 242 -15.27 -30.95 20.91
CA PHE A 242 -14.98 -31.02 19.48
C PHE A 242 -13.51 -31.35 19.21
N LEU A 243 -12.58 -30.82 20.02
CA LEU A 243 -11.16 -31.15 19.92
C LEU A 243 -10.89 -32.65 20.17
N ASN A 244 -11.57 -33.27 21.15
CA ASN A 244 -11.52 -34.72 21.35
C ASN A 244 -12.07 -35.48 20.13
N THR A 245 -13.12 -34.94 19.50
CA THR A 245 -13.71 -35.51 18.28
C THR A 245 -12.74 -35.45 17.09
N LEU A 246 -11.93 -34.40 16.98
CA LEU A 246 -10.87 -34.30 15.97
C LEU A 246 -9.80 -35.39 16.15
N GLU A 247 -9.38 -35.65 17.38
CA GLU A 247 -8.43 -36.73 17.69
C GLU A 247 -9.04 -38.10 17.38
N ALA A 248 -10.28 -38.35 17.82
CA ALA A 248 -10.99 -39.61 17.58
C ALA A 248 -11.10 -39.96 16.09
N ASN A 249 -11.30 -38.95 15.23
CA ASN A 249 -11.35 -39.09 13.78
C ASN A 249 -9.97 -39.06 13.09
N LYS A 250 -8.86 -39.10 13.84
CA LYS A 250 -7.48 -39.02 13.31
C LYS A 250 -7.25 -37.81 12.40
N CYS A 251 -7.92 -36.69 12.71
CA CYS A 251 -7.72 -35.42 12.02
C CYS A 251 -6.50 -34.68 12.57
N ILE A 252 -6.21 -34.88 13.85
CA ILE A 252 -5.03 -34.37 14.56
C ILE A 252 -4.32 -35.52 15.27
N SER A 253 -3.03 -35.34 15.52
CA SER A 253 -2.21 -36.22 16.35
C SER A 253 -2.43 -35.95 17.85
N ALA A 254 -2.09 -36.93 18.69
CA ALA A 254 -2.13 -36.76 20.15
C ALA A 254 -1.16 -35.66 20.65
N ILE A 255 -0.12 -35.34 19.88
CA ILE A 255 0.83 -34.26 20.18
C ILE A 255 0.15 -32.92 19.92
N GLU A 256 -0.44 -32.73 18.73
CA GLU A 256 -1.18 -31.52 18.40
C GLU A 256 -2.36 -31.30 19.35
N HIS A 257 -3.08 -32.36 19.72
CA HIS A 257 -4.14 -32.27 20.72
C HIS A 257 -3.61 -31.70 22.06
N ARG A 258 -2.51 -32.28 22.57
CA ARG A 258 -1.87 -31.82 23.81
C ARG A 258 -1.41 -30.36 23.70
N ASP A 259 -0.81 -29.99 22.57
CA ASP A 259 -0.23 -28.66 22.40
C ASP A 259 -1.32 -27.60 22.25
N ILE A 260 -2.42 -27.88 21.54
CA ILE A 260 -3.61 -27.02 21.47
C ILE A 260 -4.25 -26.89 22.87
N ASN A 261 -4.32 -27.97 23.63
CA ASN A 261 -4.90 -27.96 24.97
C ASN A 261 -4.06 -27.16 25.99
N ARG A 262 -2.76 -26.96 25.74
CA ARG A 262 -1.86 -26.18 26.59
C ARG A 262 -1.92 -24.66 26.38
N ILE A 263 -2.62 -24.20 25.35
CA ILE A 263 -2.75 -22.78 25.04
C ILE A 263 -3.60 -22.11 26.14
N GLU A 264 -2.97 -21.21 26.92
CA GLU A 264 -3.63 -20.52 28.04
C GLU A 264 -4.75 -19.57 27.59
N GLN A 265 -4.65 -19.03 26.38
CA GLN A 265 -5.62 -18.09 25.83
C GLN A 265 -6.74 -18.84 25.09
N GLU A 266 -7.91 -18.92 25.71
CA GLU A 266 -9.09 -19.67 25.21
C GLU A 266 -9.49 -19.28 23.79
N HIS A 267 -9.40 -18.00 23.43
CA HIS A 267 -9.71 -17.54 22.07
C HIS A 267 -8.72 -18.06 21.02
N ILE A 268 -7.42 -18.14 21.33
CA ILE A 268 -6.41 -18.71 20.43
C ILE A 268 -6.63 -20.21 20.29
N GLN A 269 -6.94 -20.88 21.40
CA GLN A 269 -7.27 -22.30 21.37
C GLN A 269 -8.45 -22.58 20.44
N ARG A 270 -9.53 -21.80 20.53
CA ARG A 270 -10.68 -21.89 19.62
C ARG A 270 -10.32 -21.63 18.17
N ASP A 271 -9.51 -20.61 17.90
CA ASP A 271 -9.06 -20.28 16.55
C ASP A 271 -8.16 -21.38 15.97
N MET A 272 -7.32 -22.00 16.79
CA MET A 272 -6.50 -23.16 16.41
C MET A 272 -7.37 -24.37 16.08
N ILE A 273 -8.40 -24.67 16.87
CA ILE A 273 -9.36 -25.73 16.59
C ILE A 273 -10.10 -25.45 15.26
N ALA A 274 -10.56 -24.22 15.04
CA ALA A 274 -11.23 -23.81 13.81
C ALA A 274 -10.34 -23.98 12.57
N LEU A 275 -9.04 -23.66 12.69
CA LEU A 275 -8.08 -23.88 11.62
C LEU A 275 -7.85 -25.38 11.33
N HIS A 276 -7.72 -26.22 12.36
CA HIS A 276 -7.56 -27.67 12.18
C HIS A 276 -8.80 -28.33 11.56
N TYR A 277 -9.99 -27.84 11.92
CA TYR A 277 -11.25 -28.21 11.27
C TYR A 277 -11.24 -27.84 9.79
N TYR A 278 -10.83 -26.61 9.44
CA TYR A 278 -10.75 -26.17 8.05
C TYR A 278 -9.92 -27.09 7.18
N MET A 279 -8.72 -27.44 7.67
CA MET A 279 -7.76 -28.27 6.95
C MET A 279 -8.23 -29.72 6.78
N ASN A 280 -9.02 -30.24 7.73
CA ASN A 280 -9.52 -31.61 7.72
C ASN A 280 -10.99 -31.77 7.35
N ARG A 281 -11.62 -30.75 6.75
CA ARG A 281 -13.07 -30.75 6.45
C ARG A 281 -13.55 -31.96 5.62
N SER A 282 -12.69 -32.53 4.77
CA SER A 282 -13.03 -33.72 3.98
C SER A 282 -13.28 -34.96 4.84
N LYS A 283 -12.62 -35.08 5.99
CA LYS A 283 -12.72 -36.20 6.93
C LYS A 283 -13.91 -36.07 7.90
N LEU A 284 -14.48 -34.88 8.06
CA LEU A 284 -15.44 -34.53 9.11
C LEU A 284 -16.86 -34.26 8.56
N LYS A 285 -17.27 -34.94 7.48
CA LYS A 285 -18.55 -34.65 6.81
C LYS A 285 -19.79 -34.99 7.66
N ASP A 286 -19.69 -36.05 8.47
CA ASP A 286 -20.81 -36.59 9.25
C ASP A 286 -20.77 -36.19 10.73
N VAL A 287 -19.86 -35.29 11.10
CA VAL A 287 -19.64 -34.85 12.49
C VAL A 287 -20.44 -33.58 12.76
N THR A 288 -21.04 -33.48 13.94
CA THR A 288 -21.68 -32.25 14.43
C THR A 288 -20.62 -31.19 14.70
N VAL A 289 -20.74 -30.04 14.03
CA VAL A 289 -19.77 -28.93 14.14
C VAL A 289 -20.38 -27.81 14.96
N PRO A 290 -19.64 -27.21 15.91
CA PRO A 290 -20.09 -26.02 16.64
C PRO A 290 -20.48 -24.88 15.69
N CYS A 291 -21.58 -24.18 15.98
CA CYS A 291 -22.16 -23.19 15.07
C CYS A 291 -21.25 -21.97 14.81
N VAL A 292 -20.34 -21.67 15.74
CA VAL A 292 -19.39 -20.53 15.67
C VAL A 292 -18.26 -20.78 14.67
N LEU A 293 -17.92 -22.05 14.42
CA LEU A 293 -16.73 -22.43 13.65
C LEU A 293 -16.74 -21.95 12.20
N PRO A 294 -17.80 -22.17 11.40
CA PRO A 294 -17.78 -21.86 9.97
C PRO A 294 -17.58 -20.36 9.66
N GLY A 295 -18.17 -19.48 10.48
CA GLY A 295 -18.01 -18.03 10.34
C GLY A 295 -16.59 -17.59 10.72
N ARG A 296 -16.13 -18.01 11.90
CA ARG A 296 -14.81 -17.65 12.44
C ARG A 296 -13.66 -18.18 11.57
N MET A 297 -13.80 -19.38 11.04
CA MET A 297 -12.84 -20.03 10.16
C MET A 297 -12.48 -19.16 8.94
N LYS A 298 -13.47 -18.53 8.30
CA LYS A 298 -13.24 -17.70 7.12
C LYS A 298 -12.32 -16.52 7.46
N ASP A 299 -12.58 -15.86 8.58
CA ASP A 299 -11.79 -14.69 9.00
C ASP A 299 -10.36 -15.07 9.34
N ILE A 300 -10.16 -16.18 10.06
CA ILE A 300 -8.81 -16.69 10.42
C ILE A 300 -8.01 -16.99 9.15
N VAL A 301 -8.58 -17.81 8.26
CA VAL A 301 -7.89 -18.31 7.06
C VAL A 301 -7.48 -17.18 6.12
N LEU A 302 -8.25 -16.10 6.04
CA LEU A 302 -7.98 -14.94 5.19
C LEU A 302 -7.08 -13.88 5.86
N GLN A 303 -6.93 -13.89 7.18
CA GLN A 303 -6.01 -12.98 7.89
C GLN A 303 -4.62 -13.59 8.11
N LEU A 304 -4.53 -14.91 8.33
CA LEU A 304 -3.28 -15.59 8.68
C LEU A 304 -2.14 -15.36 7.69
N PRO A 305 -2.32 -15.43 6.35
CA PRO A 305 -1.22 -15.20 5.41
C PRO A 305 -0.58 -13.81 5.57
N TYR A 306 -1.38 -12.79 5.86
CA TYR A 306 -0.87 -11.44 6.11
C TYR A 306 -0.06 -11.33 7.41
N LEU A 307 -0.55 -11.93 8.48
CA LEU A 307 0.17 -11.95 9.75
C LEU A 307 1.45 -12.78 9.66
N LEU A 308 1.44 -13.84 8.86
CA LEU A 308 2.61 -14.66 8.57
C LEU A 308 3.66 -13.87 7.79
N ASP A 309 3.25 -13.07 6.78
CA ASP A 309 4.14 -12.17 6.03
C ASP A 309 4.83 -11.16 6.97
N VAL A 310 4.06 -10.55 7.86
CA VAL A 310 4.59 -9.65 8.90
C VAL A 310 5.56 -10.38 9.84
N PHE A 311 5.21 -11.60 10.29
CA PHE A 311 6.08 -12.40 11.15
C PHE A 311 7.40 -12.78 10.45
N VAL A 312 7.35 -13.10 9.16
CA VAL A 312 8.52 -13.42 8.33
C VAL A 312 9.43 -12.20 8.22
N GLU A 313 8.89 -11.02 7.91
CA GLU A 313 9.65 -9.77 7.85
C GLU A 313 10.34 -9.42 9.18
N LEU A 314 9.63 -9.60 10.31
CA LEU A 314 10.20 -9.37 11.63
C LEU A 314 11.25 -10.43 11.99
N SER A 315 11.02 -11.68 11.60
CA SER A 315 11.95 -12.78 11.82
C SER A 315 13.28 -12.51 11.14
N ILE A 316 13.28 -11.95 9.92
CA ILE A 316 14.51 -11.53 9.22
C ILE A 316 15.29 -10.51 10.05
N LYS A 317 14.61 -9.49 10.59
CA LYS A 317 15.24 -8.47 11.46
C LYS A 317 15.82 -9.10 12.73
N MET A 318 15.12 -10.07 13.32
CA MET A 318 15.58 -10.78 14.51
C MET A 318 16.77 -11.70 14.23
N ILE A 319 16.76 -12.41 13.11
CA ILE A 319 17.86 -13.27 12.66
C ILE A 319 19.13 -12.45 12.47
N SER A 320 19.02 -11.30 11.78
CA SER A 320 20.15 -10.38 11.59
C SER A 320 20.69 -9.85 12.92
N LYS A 321 19.81 -9.43 13.84
CA LYS A 321 20.21 -8.86 15.14
C LYS A 321 20.81 -9.88 16.11
N LYS A 322 20.27 -11.11 16.15
CA LYS A 322 20.66 -12.16 17.11
C LYS A 322 21.63 -13.19 16.52
N GLN A 323 21.98 -13.10 15.24
CA GLN A 323 22.74 -14.12 14.51
C GLN A 323 22.13 -15.53 14.66
N ALA A 324 20.80 -15.61 14.60
CA ALA A 324 20.06 -16.85 14.77
C ALA A 324 20.06 -17.72 13.50
N SER A 325 19.61 -18.97 13.61
CA SER A 325 19.48 -19.86 12.46
C SER A 325 18.33 -19.44 11.53
N SER A 326 18.45 -19.77 10.25
CA SER A 326 17.39 -19.58 9.24
C SER A 326 16.19 -20.53 9.39
N THR A 327 16.26 -21.50 10.30
CA THR A 327 15.24 -22.55 10.49
C THR A 327 13.84 -22.01 10.80
N THR A 328 13.69 -21.12 11.79
CA THR A 328 12.40 -20.49 12.13
C THR A 328 11.78 -19.80 10.91
N PHE A 329 12.60 -19.07 10.15
CA PHE A 329 12.18 -18.37 8.95
C PHE A 329 11.76 -19.32 7.83
N LEU A 330 12.53 -20.39 7.57
CA LEU A 330 12.18 -21.40 6.56
C LEU A 330 10.90 -22.16 6.92
N ASN A 331 10.69 -22.46 8.21
CA ASN A 331 9.44 -23.08 8.68
C ASN A 331 8.25 -22.12 8.49
N ALA A 332 8.43 -20.83 8.79
CA ALA A 332 7.42 -19.81 8.54
C ALA A 332 7.09 -19.67 7.05
N LEU A 333 8.09 -19.71 6.15
CA LEU A 333 7.84 -19.66 4.71
C LEU A 333 7.02 -20.86 4.21
N ARG A 334 7.29 -22.07 4.73
CA ARG A 334 6.56 -23.28 4.35
C ARG A 334 5.09 -23.24 4.77
N LEU A 335 4.78 -22.55 5.87
CA LEU A 335 3.40 -22.37 6.33
C LEU A 335 2.51 -21.62 5.32
N PHE A 336 3.06 -20.78 4.44
CA PHE A 336 2.26 -20.13 3.40
C PHE A 336 1.59 -21.15 2.47
N ALA A 337 2.40 -22.07 1.93
CA ALA A 337 1.91 -23.11 1.03
C ALA A 337 0.95 -24.05 1.76
N SER A 338 1.24 -24.37 3.02
CA SER A 338 0.36 -25.16 3.88
C SER A 338 -1.01 -24.52 4.08
N LEU A 339 -1.06 -23.22 4.37
CA LEU A 339 -2.32 -22.48 4.53
C LEU A 339 -3.07 -22.35 3.20
N ALA A 340 -2.35 -22.09 2.10
CA ALA A 340 -2.94 -21.96 0.77
C ALA A 340 -3.59 -23.27 0.30
N GLN A 341 -2.97 -24.41 0.57
CA GLN A 341 -3.47 -25.72 0.15
C GLN A 341 -4.31 -26.44 1.21
N ALA A 342 -4.49 -25.80 2.37
CA ALA A 342 -5.22 -26.31 3.54
C ALA A 342 -4.66 -27.64 4.06
N SER A 343 -3.33 -27.76 4.17
CA SER A 343 -2.65 -28.89 4.81
C SER A 343 -1.36 -28.44 5.50
N LEU A 344 -1.21 -28.70 6.81
CA LEU A 344 0.03 -28.40 7.55
C LEU A 344 1.18 -29.33 7.18
N VAL A 345 0.88 -30.52 6.66
CA VAL A 345 1.87 -31.54 6.33
C VAL A 345 1.95 -31.71 4.81
N SER A 346 3.17 -31.81 4.30
CA SER A 346 3.47 -32.13 2.90
C SER A 346 3.44 -33.64 2.67
N ASP A 347 2.29 -34.27 2.92
CA ASP A 347 2.09 -35.71 2.67
C ASP A 347 1.56 -35.98 1.26
N THR A 348 1.56 -37.26 0.87
CA THR A 348 1.07 -37.70 -0.45
C THR A 348 -0.41 -37.35 -0.65
N ALA A 349 -1.19 -37.33 0.43
CA ALA A 349 -2.60 -36.94 0.41
C ALA A 349 -2.77 -35.44 0.11
N ALA A 350 -1.96 -34.57 0.71
CA ALA A 350 -1.96 -33.13 0.43
C ALA A 350 -1.57 -32.84 -1.01
N ILE A 351 -0.54 -33.52 -1.53
CA ILE A 351 -0.12 -33.38 -2.94
C ILE A 351 -1.23 -33.86 -3.89
N ALA A 352 -1.91 -34.97 -3.56
CA ALA A 352 -3.05 -35.45 -4.35
C ALA A 352 -4.22 -34.47 -4.34
N ALA A 353 -4.58 -33.91 -3.17
CA ALA A 353 -5.64 -32.91 -3.04
C ALA A 353 -5.30 -31.60 -3.77
N GLN A 354 -4.03 -31.16 -3.74
CA GLN A 354 -3.55 -30.03 -4.55
C GLN A 354 -3.72 -30.32 -6.05
N ARG A 355 -3.34 -31.51 -6.51
CA ARG A 355 -3.47 -31.90 -7.92
C ARG A 355 -4.93 -31.97 -8.39
N GLU A 356 -5.84 -32.41 -7.53
CA GLU A 356 -7.28 -32.46 -7.85
C GLU A 356 -7.88 -31.06 -8.09
N ARG A 357 -7.32 -30.01 -7.46
CA ARG A 357 -7.76 -28.62 -7.66
C ARG A 357 -7.29 -28.01 -8.97
N LEU A 358 -6.26 -28.56 -9.59
CA LEU A 358 -5.71 -28.03 -10.83
C LEU A 358 -6.59 -28.42 -12.03
N PRO A 359 -6.70 -27.57 -13.06
CA PRO A 359 -7.37 -27.92 -14.29
C PRO A 359 -6.78 -29.19 -14.92
N LYS A 360 -7.63 -30.00 -15.56
CA LYS A 360 -7.20 -31.22 -16.26
C LYS A 360 -6.21 -30.84 -17.37
N GLY A 361 -5.04 -31.47 -17.36
CA GLY A 361 -3.97 -31.23 -18.33
C GLY A 361 -2.86 -30.28 -17.86
N THR A 362 -3.04 -29.59 -16.72
CA THR A 362 -1.96 -28.79 -16.12
C THR A 362 -0.89 -29.69 -15.52
N LYS A 363 0.38 -29.36 -15.72
CA LYS A 363 1.50 -30.06 -15.08
C LYS A 363 1.48 -29.82 -13.57
N ALA A 364 2.10 -30.75 -12.82
CA ALA A 364 2.27 -30.55 -11.39
C ALA A 364 3.13 -29.29 -11.12
N PRO A 365 2.79 -28.47 -10.11
CA PRO A 365 3.60 -27.32 -9.73
C PRO A 365 4.99 -27.78 -9.31
N ARG A 366 5.99 -27.38 -10.08
CA ARG A 366 7.39 -27.69 -9.82
C ARG A 366 8.23 -26.50 -10.25
N LEU A 367 9.22 -26.19 -9.42
CA LEU A 367 10.23 -25.19 -9.70
C LEU A 367 11.52 -25.91 -10.11
N THR A 368 12.21 -25.37 -11.10
CA THR A 368 13.56 -25.82 -11.45
C THR A 368 14.47 -24.62 -11.59
N LEU A 369 15.66 -24.72 -10.99
CA LEU A 369 16.69 -23.69 -11.03
C LEU A 369 17.67 -23.98 -12.15
N SER A 370 18.06 -22.91 -12.83
CA SER A 370 19.04 -22.86 -13.91
C SER A 370 19.87 -21.59 -13.76
N ASP A 371 21.08 -21.60 -14.33
CA ASP A 371 21.96 -20.42 -14.40
C ASP A 371 22.22 -19.73 -13.06
N VAL A 372 22.39 -20.50 -11.98
CA VAL A 372 22.71 -19.93 -10.66
C VAL A 372 24.20 -19.62 -10.58
N SER A 373 24.56 -18.34 -10.56
CA SER A 373 25.93 -17.85 -10.40
C SER A 373 26.04 -16.79 -9.30
N LEU A 374 27.23 -16.72 -8.70
CA LEU A 374 27.61 -15.68 -7.74
C LEU A 374 28.74 -14.86 -8.38
N GLU A 375 28.50 -13.57 -8.58
CA GLU A 375 29.41 -12.66 -9.29
C GLU A 375 29.52 -11.33 -8.54
N VAL A 376 30.69 -10.69 -8.58
CA VAL A 376 30.91 -9.32 -8.10
C VAL A 376 31.26 -8.49 -9.33
N ASP A 377 30.35 -7.60 -9.77
CA ASP A 377 30.54 -6.74 -10.96
C ASP A 377 30.96 -7.49 -12.25
N GLY A 378 30.58 -8.77 -12.39
CA GLY A 378 30.95 -9.63 -13.52
C GLY A 378 32.26 -10.40 -13.35
N GLU A 379 32.94 -10.25 -12.21
CA GLU A 379 34.10 -11.03 -11.81
C GLU A 379 33.68 -12.20 -10.89
N LEU A 380 34.44 -13.31 -10.95
CA LEU A 380 34.22 -14.51 -10.13
C LEU A 380 34.99 -14.47 -8.80
N ASP A 381 35.98 -13.58 -8.69
CA ASP A 381 36.78 -13.44 -7.48
C ASP A 381 36.03 -12.57 -6.46
N ILE A 382 35.74 -13.14 -5.31
CA ILE A 382 34.97 -12.49 -4.23
C ILE A 382 35.93 -12.16 -3.09
N TYR A 383 35.94 -10.89 -2.64
CA TYR A 383 36.73 -10.47 -1.48
C TYR A 383 35.85 -10.35 -0.21
N PRO A 384 36.47 -10.35 1.00
CA PRO A 384 35.72 -10.24 2.24
C PRO A 384 34.97 -8.92 2.31
N ARG A 385 33.67 -8.98 2.65
CA ARG A 385 32.75 -7.83 2.68
C ARG A 385 32.47 -7.19 1.33
N ASP A 386 32.68 -7.90 0.22
CA ASP A 386 32.18 -7.45 -1.07
C ASP A 386 30.67 -7.63 -1.19
N TRP A 387 30.08 -6.86 -2.11
CA TRP A 387 28.70 -7.02 -2.52
C TRP A 387 28.61 -8.09 -3.60
N VAL A 388 28.06 -9.26 -3.25
CA VAL A 388 27.91 -10.40 -4.16
C VAL A 388 26.53 -10.34 -4.81
N THR A 389 26.51 -10.42 -6.13
CA THR A 389 25.29 -10.52 -6.94
C THR A 389 25.02 -11.99 -7.25
N LEU A 390 23.89 -12.50 -6.76
CA LEU A 390 23.30 -13.78 -7.10
C LEU A 390 22.44 -13.61 -8.36
N ARG A 391 22.85 -14.23 -9.46
CA ARG A 391 22.02 -14.40 -10.65
C ARG A 391 21.38 -15.77 -10.61
N LEU A 392 20.09 -15.85 -10.94
CA LEU A 392 19.38 -17.12 -11.06
C LEU A 392 18.25 -17.02 -12.08
N SER A 393 17.96 -18.14 -12.72
CA SER A 393 16.81 -18.35 -13.59
C SER A 393 15.95 -19.47 -13.02
N CYS A 394 14.73 -19.16 -12.59
CA CYS A 394 13.78 -20.13 -12.05
C CYS A 394 12.64 -20.38 -13.05
N THR A 395 12.51 -21.62 -13.53
CA THR A 395 11.44 -22.01 -14.46
C THR A 395 10.30 -22.71 -13.71
N ARG A 396 9.05 -22.38 -14.10
CA ARG A 396 7.82 -22.89 -13.45
C ARG A 396 7.08 -23.87 -14.36
N ASP A 397 7.12 -25.16 -14.04
CA ASP A 397 6.56 -26.21 -14.90
C ASP A 397 5.04 -26.13 -15.11
N HIS A 398 4.30 -25.61 -14.13
CA HIS A 398 2.84 -25.48 -14.18
C HIS A 398 2.35 -24.26 -14.96
N VAL A 399 3.24 -23.35 -15.35
CA VAL A 399 2.93 -22.18 -16.16
C VAL A 399 3.30 -22.48 -17.61
N ALA A 400 2.38 -22.24 -18.54
CA ALA A 400 2.69 -22.44 -19.96
C ALA A 400 3.73 -21.39 -20.44
N PRO A 401 4.66 -21.78 -21.33
CA PRO A 401 5.65 -20.84 -21.85
C PRO A 401 4.98 -19.65 -22.55
N ASN A 402 5.53 -18.45 -22.37
CA ASN A 402 5.03 -17.19 -22.94
C ASN A 402 3.60 -16.80 -22.51
N THR A 403 3.12 -17.29 -21.37
CA THR A 403 1.82 -16.90 -20.80
C THR A 403 1.99 -16.24 -19.45
N THR A 404 1.11 -15.29 -19.13
CA THR A 404 0.98 -14.75 -17.78
C THR A 404 0.43 -15.85 -16.87
N ALA A 405 1.09 -16.09 -15.73
CA ALA A 405 0.67 -17.12 -14.80
C ALA A 405 -0.73 -16.79 -14.25
N PRO A 406 -1.67 -17.75 -14.26
CA PRO A 406 -2.97 -17.56 -13.65
C PRO A 406 -2.84 -17.41 -12.13
N LYS A 407 -3.89 -16.86 -11.49
CA LYS A 407 -4.01 -16.95 -10.03
C LYS A 407 -3.94 -18.41 -9.60
N ALA A 408 -3.22 -18.69 -8.53
CA ALA A 408 -3.06 -20.03 -8.01
C ALA A 408 -4.42 -20.63 -7.63
N PHE A 409 -4.51 -21.94 -7.80
CA PHE A 409 -5.65 -22.76 -7.38
C PHE A 409 -5.41 -23.17 -5.93
N THR A 410 -6.06 -22.47 -5.01
CA THR A 410 -5.88 -22.65 -3.57
C THR A 410 -7.21 -22.97 -2.90
N ALA A 411 -7.16 -23.33 -1.62
CA ALA A 411 -8.36 -23.54 -0.82
C ALA A 411 -9.16 -22.23 -0.61
N TYR A 412 -8.51 -21.06 -0.78
CA TYR A 412 -9.14 -19.74 -0.71
C TYR A 412 -10.18 -19.50 -1.80
N ASP A 413 -10.10 -20.21 -2.94
CA ASP A 413 -11.00 -20.07 -4.09
C ASP A 413 -12.49 -20.21 -3.72
N LYS A 414 -12.79 -21.00 -2.69
CA LYS A 414 -14.16 -21.21 -2.19
C LYS A 414 -14.65 -20.05 -1.33
N MET A 415 -13.76 -19.22 -0.80
CA MET A 415 -14.08 -18.11 0.11
C MET A 415 -14.10 -16.76 -0.62
N ASP A 416 -13.02 -16.45 -1.35
CA ASP A 416 -12.88 -15.21 -2.11
C ASP A 416 -11.97 -15.43 -3.33
N LYS A 417 -12.54 -15.27 -4.53
CA LYS A 417 -11.83 -15.42 -5.80
C LYS A 417 -10.83 -14.29 -6.06
N SER A 418 -11.02 -13.13 -5.45
CA SER A 418 -10.19 -11.94 -5.66
C SER A 418 -9.09 -11.78 -4.61
N TYR A 419 -8.99 -12.72 -3.66
CA TYR A 419 -8.03 -12.65 -2.56
C TYR A 419 -6.56 -12.54 -3.02
N LEU A 420 -5.80 -11.66 -2.36
CA LEU A 420 -4.45 -11.26 -2.76
C LEU A 420 -3.45 -12.42 -2.75
N TYR A 421 -3.45 -13.24 -1.69
CA TYR A 421 -2.54 -14.38 -1.53
C TYR A 421 -2.87 -15.58 -2.44
N ARG A 422 -3.79 -15.40 -3.40
CA ARG A 422 -3.91 -16.32 -4.53
C ARG A 422 -2.86 -16.06 -5.60
N LYS A 423 -2.20 -14.91 -5.61
CA LYS A 423 -1.07 -14.68 -6.51
C LYS A 423 0.13 -15.50 -6.00
N GLU A 424 0.80 -16.18 -6.93
CA GLU A 424 1.99 -16.95 -6.57
C GLU A 424 3.17 -16.00 -6.39
N HIS A 425 3.69 -15.96 -5.17
CA HIS A 425 4.93 -15.27 -4.83
C HIS A 425 6.03 -16.30 -4.65
N LEU A 426 7.25 -15.93 -5.05
CA LEU A 426 8.43 -16.77 -4.86
C LEU A 426 9.36 -16.10 -3.85
N TRP A 427 9.85 -16.88 -2.91
CA TRP A 427 10.91 -16.45 -2.01
C TRP A 427 12.22 -17.06 -2.45
N VAL A 428 13.20 -16.22 -2.74
CA VAL A 428 14.59 -16.62 -2.93
C VAL A 428 15.30 -16.47 -1.59
N VAL A 429 15.94 -17.54 -1.13
CA VAL A 429 16.65 -17.59 0.16
C VAL A 429 18.05 -18.12 -0.08
N ALA A 430 19.05 -17.36 0.31
CA ALA A 430 20.45 -17.78 0.30
C ALA A 430 20.90 -18.05 1.75
N THR A 431 21.30 -19.29 2.03
CA THR A 431 21.82 -19.68 3.34
C THR A 431 23.21 -20.29 3.21
N GLU A 432 24.01 -20.19 4.27
CA GLU A 432 25.28 -20.90 4.35
C GLU A 432 25.04 -22.34 4.82
N GLN A 433 25.56 -23.34 4.08
CA GLN A 433 25.27 -24.75 4.34
C GLN A 433 25.74 -25.25 5.73
N GLY A 434 26.86 -24.73 6.24
CA GLY A 434 27.45 -25.19 7.51
C GLY A 434 26.79 -24.61 8.75
N SER A 435 26.58 -23.28 8.76
CA SER A 435 26.03 -22.53 9.89
C SER A 435 24.50 -22.42 9.86
N SER A 436 23.88 -22.69 8.70
CA SER A 436 22.48 -22.32 8.42
C SER A 436 22.18 -20.83 8.64
N THR A 437 23.20 -19.98 8.56
CA THR A 437 23.06 -18.53 8.65
C THR A 437 22.40 -18.01 7.38
N LEU A 438 21.45 -17.10 7.56
CA LEU A 438 20.79 -16.41 6.46
C LEU A 438 21.74 -15.34 5.88
N LEU A 439 22.11 -15.47 4.61
CA LEU A 439 22.95 -14.50 3.90
C LEU A 439 22.10 -13.41 3.25
N GLY A 440 20.98 -13.82 2.63
CA GLY A 440 20.03 -12.91 2.00
C GLY A 440 18.71 -13.60 1.71
N CYS A 441 17.64 -12.81 1.64
CA CYS A 441 16.31 -13.27 1.27
C CYS A 441 15.56 -12.19 0.51
N TRP A 442 14.82 -12.59 -0.52
CA TRP A 442 14.09 -11.69 -1.39
C TRP A 442 12.73 -12.29 -1.74
N LYS A 443 11.71 -11.43 -1.71
CA LYS A 443 10.36 -11.77 -2.10
C LYS A 443 10.14 -11.25 -3.52
N ILE A 444 9.92 -12.16 -4.46
CA ILE A 444 9.54 -11.83 -5.83
C ILE A 444 8.01 -11.76 -5.86
N GLU A 445 7.50 -10.54 -5.78
CA GLU A 445 6.08 -10.27 -5.88
C GLU A 445 5.60 -10.46 -7.32
N ASP A 446 4.37 -10.94 -7.47
CA ASP A 446 3.75 -11.16 -8.78
C ASP A 446 4.69 -11.82 -9.81
N ALA A 447 5.26 -12.97 -9.45
CA ALA A 447 6.01 -13.83 -10.37
C ALA A 447 5.18 -14.32 -11.58
N ALA A 448 3.96 -13.81 -11.75
CA ALA A 448 3.00 -14.11 -12.78
C ALA A 448 3.37 -13.58 -14.16
N ASP A 449 4.31 -12.64 -14.28
CA ASP A 449 4.57 -12.00 -15.57
C ASP A 449 5.27 -12.92 -16.57
N SER A 450 5.90 -14.03 -16.13
CA SER A 450 6.51 -15.00 -17.05
C SER A 450 6.75 -16.40 -16.46
N HIS A 451 6.96 -17.36 -17.37
CA HIS A 451 7.32 -18.74 -17.06
C HIS A 451 8.72 -18.88 -16.43
N VAL A 452 9.62 -17.93 -16.71
CA VAL A 452 11.01 -17.90 -16.23
C VAL A 452 11.22 -16.62 -15.43
N VAL A 453 11.49 -16.76 -14.14
CA VAL A 453 11.80 -15.64 -13.27
C VAL A 453 13.31 -15.49 -13.21
N THR A 454 13.83 -14.44 -13.84
CA THR A 454 15.25 -14.06 -13.78
C THR A 454 15.41 -12.86 -12.87
N ASP A 455 16.30 -12.95 -11.89
CA ASP A 455 16.57 -11.84 -10.98
C ASP A 455 18.06 -11.75 -10.64
N ALA A 456 18.52 -10.54 -10.29
CA ALA A 456 19.86 -10.25 -9.84
C ALA A 456 19.78 -9.68 -8.42
N LEU A 457 20.15 -10.50 -7.44
CA LEU A 457 19.89 -10.27 -6.03
C LEU A 457 21.22 -10.11 -5.28
N GLY A 458 21.33 -9.11 -4.41
CA GLY A 458 22.62 -8.78 -3.79
C GLY A 458 22.68 -9.00 -2.29
N PHE A 459 23.77 -9.58 -1.80
CA PHE A 459 24.07 -9.71 -0.37
C PHE A 459 25.56 -9.51 -0.07
N TRP A 460 25.88 -9.25 1.21
CA TRP A 460 27.27 -9.05 1.65
C TRP A 460 28.00 -10.38 1.86
N ALA A 461 29.20 -10.50 1.29
CA ALA A 461 30.08 -11.63 1.55
C ALA A 461 30.52 -11.68 3.04
N PRO A 462 30.64 -12.89 3.63
CA PRO A 462 31.24 -13.07 4.94
C PRO A 462 32.60 -12.38 5.08
N ALA A 463 32.90 -11.88 6.29
CA ALA A 463 34.19 -11.26 6.58
C ALA A 463 35.33 -12.29 6.72
N ALA A 464 35.01 -13.56 6.98
CA ALA A 464 35.98 -14.63 7.11
C ALA A 464 36.43 -15.13 5.73
N LYS A 465 37.73 -15.36 5.57
CA LYS A 465 38.28 -16.04 4.40
C LYS A 465 37.94 -17.54 4.43
N GLY A 466 37.70 -18.13 3.27
CA GLY A 466 37.47 -19.56 3.17
C GLY A 466 36.66 -19.94 1.93
N ASP A 467 36.52 -21.26 1.77
CA ASP A 467 35.61 -21.84 0.80
C ASP A 467 34.25 -22.03 1.50
N PHE A 468 33.27 -21.25 1.09
CA PHE A 468 31.90 -21.33 1.57
C PHE A 468 31.02 -22.06 0.56
N LYS A 469 29.97 -22.71 1.06
CA LYS A 469 28.92 -23.29 0.22
C LYS A 469 27.62 -22.58 0.52
N VAL A 470 27.09 -21.89 -0.48
CA VAL A 470 25.83 -21.17 -0.40
C VAL A 470 24.73 -22.07 -0.95
N ASP A 471 23.73 -22.36 -0.13
CA ASP A 471 22.53 -23.08 -0.53
C ASP A 471 21.47 -22.04 -0.93
N VAL A 472 21.19 -21.98 -2.23
CA VAL A 472 20.17 -21.09 -2.80
C VAL A 472 18.89 -21.89 -2.94
N ARG A 473 17.83 -21.45 -2.26
CA ARG A 473 16.50 -22.06 -2.29
C ARG A 473 15.49 -21.09 -2.87
N VAL A 474 14.62 -21.60 -3.73
CA VAL A 474 13.43 -20.88 -4.20
C VAL A 474 12.21 -21.64 -3.74
N ILE A 475 11.33 -20.95 -3.00
CA ILE A 475 10.16 -21.54 -2.34
C ILE A 475 8.91 -20.82 -2.85
N SER A 476 7.93 -21.58 -3.35
CA SER A 476 6.61 -21.04 -3.66
C SER A 476 5.78 -20.84 -2.40
N THR A 477 5.09 -19.70 -2.30
CA THR A 477 4.16 -19.44 -1.18
C THR A 477 2.81 -20.13 -1.34
N THR A 478 2.49 -20.68 -2.52
CA THR A 478 1.12 -21.13 -2.84
C THR A 478 0.98 -22.63 -3.03
N TYR A 479 2.05 -23.31 -3.42
CA TYR A 479 2.03 -24.74 -3.72
C TYR A 479 2.93 -25.50 -2.78
N ILE A 480 2.41 -26.59 -2.21
CA ILE A 480 3.18 -27.53 -1.40
C ILE A 480 4.13 -28.28 -2.33
N ASP A 481 5.35 -28.55 -1.85
CA ASP A 481 6.41 -29.30 -2.56
C ASP A 481 6.92 -28.60 -3.83
N ALA A 482 6.59 -27.31 -4.01
CA ALA A 482 7.16 -26.46 -5.04
C ALA A 482 8.36 -25.69 -4.47
N GLU A 483 9.43 -26.42 -4.15
CA GLU A 483 10.73 -25.87 -3.77
C GLU A 483 11.82 -26.36 -4.73
N ALA A 484 12.78 -25.50 -5.03
CA ALA A 484 13.99 -25.85 -5.76
C ALA A 484 15.21 -25.35 -5.00
N SER A 485 16.27 -26.15 -4.94
CA SER A 485 17.50 -25.79 -4.25
C SER A 485 18.73 -26.13 -5.08
N GLN A 486 19.71 -25.26 -5.09
CA GLN A 486 21.01 -25.49 -5.70
C GLN A 486 22.11 -24.96 -4.79
N THR A 487 23.13 -25.78 -4.55
CA THR A 487 24.31 -25.36 -3.78
C THR A 487 25.38 -24.84 -4.74
N VAL A 488 25.86 -23.63 -4.47
CA VAL A 488 26.89 -22.94 -5.26
C VAL A 488 28.13 -22.70 -4.39
N PRO A 489 29.34 -23.02 -4.88
CA PRO A 489 30.57 -22.71 -4.17
C PRO A 489 30.84 -21.20 -4.21
N MET A 490 31.23 -20.63 -3.08
CA MET A 490 31.63 -19.23 -2.94
C MET A 490 33.03 -19.19 -2.32
N LYS A 491 34.02 -18.80 -3.11
CA LYS A 491 35.42 -18.74 -2.67
C LYS A 491 35.80 -17.29 -2.36
N ILE A 492 36.12 -17.03 -1.08
CA ILE A 492 36.53 -15.69 -0.66
C ILE A 492 38.07 -15.62 -0.64
N VAL A 493 38.63 -14.88 -1.59
CA VAL A 493 40.07 -14.74 -1.80
C VAL A 493 40.57 -13.47 -1.07
N LYS A 494 41.87 -13.39 -0.74
CA LYS A 494 42.46 -12.13 -0.28
C LYS A 494 42.74 -11.23 -1.48
N PRO A 495 42.58 -9.90 -1.37
CA PRO A 495 43.10 -9.00 -2.37
C PRO A 495 44.60 -9.25 -2.52
N THR A 496 45.02 -9.69 -3.70
CA THR A 496 46.42 -9.76 -4.04
C THR A 496 46.94 -8.33 -3.92
N GLN A 497 47.91 -8.09 -3.03
CA GLN A 497 48.53 -6.77 -2.95
C GLN A 497 48.95 -6.36 -4.37
N PRO A 498 48.59 -5.16 -4.84
CA PRO A 498 49.05 -4.72 -6.15
C PRO A 498 50.56 -4.84 -6.13
N GLN A 499 51.13 -5.59 -7.08
CA GLN A 499 52.56 -5.58 -7.29
C GLN A 499 52.91 -4.12 -7.50
N THR A 500 53.66 -3.54 -6.57
CA THR A 500 54.29 -2.24 -6.74
C THR A 500 55.30 -2.43 -7.86
N THR A 501 54.87 -2.32 -9.11
CA THR A 501 55.78 -2.02 -10.20
C THR A 501 56.30 -0.61 -9.90
N PRO A 502 57.60 -0.41 -9.62
CA PRO A 502 58.11 0.93 -9.42
C PRO A 502 57.91 1.69 -10.73
N LEU A 503 57.07 2.71 -10.70
CA LEU A 503 56.67 3.49 -11.88
C LEU A 503 57.75 4.48 -12.35
N PHE A 504 58.95 4.40 -11.78
CA PHE A 504 60.08 5.24 -12.14
C PHE A 504 61.35 4.41 -12.03
N GLU A 505 61.85 3.92 -13.17
CA GLU A 505 63.28 3.73 -13.35
C GLU A 505 63.88 5.14 -13.35
N GLU A 506 64.72 5.44 -12.34
CA GLU A 506 65.62 6.57 -12.40
C GLU A 506 66.50 6.38 -13.63
N VAL A 507 66.28 7.22 -14.65
CA VAL A 507 67.22 7.38 -15.75
C VAL A 507 68.37 8.21 -15.18
N ASP A 508 69.47 7.54 -14.90
CA ASP A 508 70.76 8.19 -14.63
C ASP A 508 71.16 8.99 -15.88
N ASP A 509 71.20 10.32 -15.75
CA ASP A 509 71.74 11.24 -16.76
C ASP A 509 73.29 11.18 -16.72
N GLU A 510 73.91 10.57 -17.74
CA GLU A 510 75.32 10.79 -18.15
C GLU A 510 75.42 11.82 -19.30
#